data_AF-A0A1Z8M1M8-F1
#
_entry.id   AF-A0A1Z8M1M8-F1
#
_cell.length_a   1.000
_cell.length_b   1.000
_cell.length_c   1.000
_cell.angle_alpha   90.00
_cell.angle_beta   90.00
_cell.angle_gamma   90.00
#
_symmetry.space_group_name_H-M   'P 1'
#
loop_
_entity.id
_entity.type
_entity.pdbx_description
1 polymer ?
#
loop_
_entity_poly.entity_id
_entity_poly.type
_entity_poly.pdbx_seq_one_letter_code
_entity_poly.pdbx_strand_id
1 'polypeptide(L)'
;MRFKNIKVLFVLVCHLILLFTFIATVSAAPGGSSPNSEAKSGILGVLGIDPKLILIQGIGFVIVMLILRKFAFGKIGGVIEDRQNEISSRMDKLESDQAELDGLTAETEQRLSQIEAEAKDKIQRAIEQGESEKQEILEQSRQEAATLIDQARIEIERDKEATILELRGQIAEIAIDAASRVIDQQLDATAHQHVVDEYVNRLPTEPRV
;
A
#
# COMPACT_ATOMS: atom_id res chain seq x y z
N MET A 1 -16.19 20.79 38.35
CA MET A 1 -16.48 21.88 39.33
C MET A 1 -17.70 21.66 40.23
N ARG A 2 -18.83 21.08 39.78
CA ARG A 2 -20.12 21.10 40.53
C ARG A 2 -20.13 20.43 41.93
N PHE A 3 -19.22 19.49 42.22
CA PHE A 3 -19.09 18.87 43.56
C PHE A 3 -18.69 19.84 44.69
N LYS A 4 -17.94 20.92 44.37
CA LYS A 4 -17.49 21.89 45.37
C LYS A 4 -18.69 22.61 46.02
N ASN A 5 -19.71 22.93 45.22
CA ASN A 5 -20.90 23.65 45.66
C ASN A 5 -21.83 22.77 46.51
N ILE A 6 -21.85 21.45 46.31
CA ILE A 6 -22.59 20.51 47.16
C ILE A 6 -21.94 20.37 48.53
N LYS A 7 -20.61 20.26 48.60
CA LYS A 7 -19.89 20.31 49.88
C LYS A 7 -20.11 21.64 50.58
N VAL A 8 -20.03 22.77 49.87
CA VAL A 8 -20.29 24.11 50.43
C VAL A 8 -21.73 24.25 50.92
N LEU A 9 -22.75 23.81 50.17
CA LEU A 9 -24.15 23.89 50.62
C LEU A 9 -24.41 23.01 51.85
N PHE A 10 -23.92 21.78 51.85
CA PHE A 10 -24.11 20.87 52.99
C PHE A 10 -23.34 21.33 54.23
N VAL A 11 -22.11 21.84 54.06
CA VAL A 11 -21.34 22.48 55.14
C VAL A 11 -22.05 23.73 55.65
N LEU A 12 -22.55 24.62 54.78
CA LEU A 12 -23.23 25.86 55.20
C LEU A 12 -24.55 25.56 55.91
N VAL A 13 -25.35 24.61 55.41
CA VAL A 13 -26.56 24.14 56.10
C VAL A 13 -26.22 23.49 57.44
N CYS A 14 -25.21 22.63 57.52
CA CYS A 14 -24.77 22.01 58.77
C CYS A 14 -24.24 23.07 59.76
N HIS A 15 -23.47 24.04 59.29
CA HIS A 15 -22.92 25.11 60.13
C HIS A 15 -24.01 26.08 60.60
N LEU A 16 -25.03 26.33 59.78
CA LEU A 16 -26.21 27.12 60.14
C LEU A 16 -27.11 26.38 61.13
N ILE A 17 -27.32 25.07 60.96
CA ILE A 17 -28.00 24.22 61.96
C ILE A 17 -27.23 24.23 63.28
N LEU A 18 -25.89 24.07 63.25
CA LEU A 18 -25.05 24.12 64.46
C LEU A 18 -25.10 25.49 65.14
N LEU A 19 -25.01 26.59 64.38
CA LEU A 19 -25.17 27.95 64.91
C LEU A 19 -26.55 28.17 65.53
N PHE A 20 -27.60 27.70 64.87
CA PHE A 20 -28.97 27.83 65.35
C PHE A 20 -29.21 27.00 66.62
N THR A 21 -28.68 25.78 66.67
CA THR A 21 -28.72 24.90 67.85
C THR A 21 -27.88 25.49 69.00
N PHE A 22 -26.75 26.12 68.69
CA PHE A 22 -25.90 26.80 69.66
C PHE A 22 -26.59 28.03 70.26
N ILE A 23 -27.26 28.86 69.44
CA ILE A 23 -28.05 30.01 69.91
C ILE A 23 -29.22 29.55 70.78
N ALA A 24 -29.93 28.48 70.40
CA ALA A 24 -30.99 27.89 71.22
C ALA A 24 -30.45 27.37 72.57
N THR A 25 -29.27 26.73 72.57
CA THR A 25 -28.61 26.24 73.79
C THR A 25 -28.13 27.39 74.68
N VAL A 26 -27.55 28.45 74.12
CA VAL A 26 -27.03 29.59 74.89
C VAL A 26 -28.16 30.41 75.52
N SER A 27 -29.34 30.45 74.87
CA SER A 27 -30.56 31.06 75.41
C SER A 27 -31.21 30.26 76.54
N ALA A 28 -30.78 29.01 76.79
CA ALA A 28 -31.32 28.12 77.82
C ALA A 28 -30.43 28.03 79.08
N ALA A 29 -29.42 28.90 79.22
CA ALA A 29 -28.57 28.96 80.41
C ALA A 29 -29.35 29.57 81.61
N PRO A 30 -29.33 28.93 82.81
CA PRO A 30 -30.05 29.44 83.97
C PRO A 30 -29.28 30.58 84.66
N GLY A 31 -29.35 31.80 84.11
CA GLY A 31 -28.77 32.99 84.78
C GLY A 31 -28.91 34.34 84.05
N GLY A 32 -29.85 35.17 84.50
CA GLY A 32 -29.84 36.65 84.37
C GLY A 32 -30.14 37.25 82.99
N SER A 33 -31.40 37.64 82.71
CA SER A 33 -31.93 39.03 82.89
C SER A 33 -31.58 39.99 81.73
N SER A 34 -32.49 40.81 81.17
CA SER A 34 -33.83 41.25 81.60
C SER A 34 -34.56 41.97 80.42
N PRO A 35 -35.83 42.44 80.55
CA PRO A 35 -36.70 42.39 81.73
C PRO A 35 -38.16 41.94 81.56
N ASN A 36 -38.76 41.97 80.37
CA ASN A 36 -40.16 42.41 80.25
C ASN A 36 -41.24 41.31 80.09
N SER A 37 -42.25 41.46 80.95
CA SER A 37 -43.64 40.96 80.85
C SER A 37 -43.95 39.49 81.19
N GLU A 38 -44.08 39.26 82.49
CA GLU A 38 -45.17 38.50 83.13
C GLU A 38 -45.37 37.00 82.82
N ALA A 39 -44.75 36.21 83.69
CA ALA A 39 -45.43 35.24 84.56
C ALA A 39 -46.72 34.55 84.04
N LYS A 40 -46.60 33.22 83.82
CA LYS A 40 -47.54 32.29 84.46
C LYS A 40 -46.85 30.99 84.85
N SER A 41 -47.02 30.62 86.12
CA SER A 41 -46.52 29.38 86.70
C SER A 41 -47.15 28.16 86.02
N GLY A 42 -46.33 27.17 85.68
CA GLY A 42 -46.77 25.92 85.08
C GLY A 42 -45.62 24.94 84.90
N ILE A 43 -45.90 23.64 85.07
CA ILE A 43 -44.94 22.52 85.07
C ILE A 43 -44.10 22.44 83.77
N LEU A 44 -44.54 23.09 82.70
CA LEU A 44 -43.86 23.15 81.40
C LEU A 44 -42.51 23.89 81.43
N GLY A 45 -42.34 24.91 82.28
CA GLY A 45 -41.11 25.69 82.34
C GLY A 45 -39.91 24.95 82.94
N VAL A 46 -40.17 24.03 83.89
CA VAL A 46 -39.12 23.21 84.53
C VAL A 46 -38.70 22.03 83.65
N LEU A 47 -39.52 21.64 82.67
CA LEU A 47 -39.17 20.63 81.67
C LEU A 47 -38.36 21.19 80.49
N GLY A 48 -38.17 22.52 80.39
CA GLY A 48 -37.44 23.15 79.28
C GLY A 48 -38.11 23.02 77.91
N ILE A 49 -39.40 22.66 77.87
CA ILE A 49 -40.15 22.42 76.63
C ILE A 49 -40.86 23.72 76.23
N ASP A 50 -40.13 24.60 75.54
CA ASP A 50 -40.71 25.75 74.88
C ASP A 50 -41.40 25.33 73.55
N PRO A 51 -42.73 25.39 73.44
CA PRO A 51 -43.44 24.97 72.22
C PRO A 51 -43.07 25.84 71.01
N LYS A 52 -42.62 27.08 71.23
CA LYS A 52 -42.11 27.98 70.19
C LYS A 52 -40.78 27.49 69.60
N LEU A 53 -39.86 26.99 70.45
CA LEU A 53 -38.58 26.45 69.99
C LEU A 53 -38.78 25.17 69.18
N ILE A 54 -39.65 24.26 69.62
CA ILE A 54 -39.97 23.02 68.88
C ILE A 54 -40.62 23.33 67.52
N LEU A 55 -41.55 24.30 67.46
CA LEU A 55 -42.17 24.71 66.20
C LEU A 55 -41.14 25.24 65.20
N ILE A 56 -40.23 26.12 65.65
CA ILE A 56 -39.17 26.72 64.83
C ILE A 56 -38.14 25.66 64.39
N GLN A 57 -37.75 24.75 65.28
CA GLN A 57 -36.87 23.61 64.99
C GLN A 57 -37.49 22.69 63.92
N GLY A 58 -38.78 22.39 64.05
CA GLY A 58 -39.53 21.59 63.07
C GLY A 58 -39.65 22.26 61.70
N ILE A 59 -39.94 23.56 61.66
CA ILE A 59 -39.96 24.35 60.41
C ILE A 59 -38.58 24.35 59.75
N GLY A 60 -37.50 24.56 60.50
CA GLY A 60 -36.12 24.49 60.00
C GLY A 60 -35.79 23.11 59.40
N PHE A 61 -36.15 22.03 60.10
CA PHE A 61 -35.98 20.66 59.60
C PHE A 61 -36.75 20.42 58.29
N VAL A 62 -38.02 20.85 58.21
CA VAL A 62 -38.84 20.73 56.99
C VAL A 62 -38.25 21.51 55.81
N ILE A 63 -37.76 22.73 56.04
CA ILE A 63 -37.09 23.54 55.00
C ILE A 63 -35.85 22.81 54.46
N VAL A 64 -35.00 22.28 55.34
CA VAL A 64 -33.80 21.52 54.94
C VAL A 64 -34.17 20.22 54.22
N MET A 65 -35.19 19.50 54.68
CA MET A 65 -35.72 18.30 54.04
C MET A 65 -36.22 18.60 52.61
N LEU A 66 -36.93 19.70 52.40
CA LEU A 66 -37.42 20.11 51.07
C LEU A 66 -36.27 20.48 50.11
N ILE A 67 -35.25 21.19 50.62
CA ILE A 67 -34.03 21.53 49.85
C ILE A 67 -33.29 20.24 49.45
N LEU A 68 -33.06 19.33 50.40
CA LEU A 68 -32.42 18.04 50.13
C LEU A 68 -33.24 17.19 49.15
N ARG A 69 -34.56 17.13 49.29
CA ARG A 69 -35.42 16.38 48.36
C ARG A 69 -35.31 16.91 46.92
N LYS A 70 -35.25 18.23 46.74
CA LYS A 70 -35.14 18.83 45.39
C LYS A 70 -33.74 18.68 44.78
N PHE A 71 -32.67 18.73 45.57
CA PHE A 71 -31.29 18.72 45.06
C PHE A 71 -30.59 17.37 45.09
N ALA A 72 -30.81 16.51 46.09
CA ALA A 72 -30.11 15.24 46.21
C ALA A 72 -30.59 14.22 45.18
N PHE A 73 -31.90 13.95 45.12
CA PHE A 73 -32.46 12.95 44.18
C PHE A 73 -32.16 13.31 42.72
N GLY A 74 -32.36 14.58 42.33
CA GLY A 74 -32.09 15.05 40.96
C GLY A 74 -30.61 15.10 40.57
N LYS A 75 -29.67 14.95 41.52
CA LYS A 75 -28.22 14.85 41.23
C LYS A 75 -27.66 13.45 41.38
N ILE A 76 -28.23 12.61 42.24
CA ILE A 76 -27.82 11.21 42.35
C ILE A 76 -28.30 10.39 41.16
N GLY A 77 -29.53 10.63 40.66
CA GLY A 77 -30.08 9.95 39.49
C GLY A 77 -29.24 10.17 38.24
N GLY A 78 -28.93 11.42 37.93
CA GLY A 78 -28.10 11.75 36.75
C GLY A 78 -26.72 11.09 36.75
N VAL A 79 -26.06 10.91 37.90
CA VAL A 79 -24.76 10.22 37.97
C VAL A 79 -24.88 8.70 37.71
N ILE A 80 -26.03 8.10 38.05
CA ILE A 80 -26.30 6.69 37.76
C ILE A 80 -26.65 6.52 36.28
N GLU A 81 -27.48 7.41 35.74
CA GLU A 81 -27.86 7.46 34.33
C GLU A 81 -26.66 7.75 33.42
N ASP A 82 -25.81 8.73 33.75
CA ASP A 82 -24.55 9.01 33.06
C ASP A 82 -23.66 7.76 32.98
N ARG A 83 -23.53 7.00 34.09
CA ARG A 83 -22.76 5.74 34.13
C ARG A 83 -23.41 4.62 33.33
N GLN A 84 -24.74 4.50 33.37
CA GLN A 84 -25.46 3.50 32.59
C GLN A 84 -25.30 3.76 31.09
N ASN A 85 -25.40 5.02 30.66
CA ASN A 85 -25.18 5.47 29.30
C ASN A 85 -23.72 5.33 28.86
N GLU A 86 -22.74 5.58 29.74
CA GLU A 86 -21.31 5.34 29.49
C GLU A 86 -21.01 3.83 29.31
N ILE A 87 -21.67 2.95 30.06
CA ILE A 87 -21.50 1.50 29.93
C ILE A 87 -22.18 0.99 28.66
N SER A 88 -23.44 1.34 28.40
CA SER A 88 -24.14 0.90 27.18
C SER A 88 -23.40 1.38 25.92
N SER A 89 -23.07 2.67 25.82
CA SER A 89 -22.32 3.20 24.67
C SER A 89 -20.90 2.65 24.53
N ARG A 90 -20.34 2.00 25.55
CA ARG A 90 -19.11 1.20 25.44
C ARG A 90 -19.38 -0.21 24.94
N MET A 91 -20.47 -0.85 25.38
CA MET A 91 -20.85 -2.17 24.87
C MET A 91 -21.26 -2.09 23.39
N ASP A 92 -22.10 -1.12 23.02
CA ASP A 92 -22.53 -0.87 21.65
C ASP A 92 -21.33 -0.66 20.71
N LYS A 93 -20.28 0.04 21.21
CA LYS A 93 -19.02 0.23 20.49
C LYS A 93 -18.20 -1.04 20.38
N LEU A 94 -18.05 -1.81 21.45
CA LEU A 94 -17.34 -3.09 21.37
C LEU A 94 -18.04 -4.06 20.41
N GLU A 95 -19.37 -4.05 20.34
CA GLU A 95 -20.13 -4.84 19.38
C GLU A 95 -19.97 -4.33 17.94
N SER A 96 -19.97 -3.01 17.70
CA SER A 96 -19.68 -2.44 16.38
C SER A 96 -18.25 -2.68 15.93
N ASP A 97 -17.28 -2.50 16.83
CA ASP A 97 -15.86 -2.70 16.56
C ASP A 97 -15.57 -4.19 16.26
N GLN A 98 -16.21 -5.12 16.98
CA GLN A 98 -16.11 -6.55 16.70
C GLN A 98 -16.72 -6.90 15.34
N ALA A 99 -17.90 -6.35 15.00
CA ALA A 99 -18.52 -6.57 13.70
C ALA A 99 -17.69 -5.97 12.54
N GLU A 100 -17.02 -4.84 12.75
CA GLU A 100 -16.08 -4.26 11.78
C GLU A 100 -14.83 -5.12 11.61
N LEU A 101 -14.27 -5.66 12.70
CA LEU A 101 -13.14 -6.59 12.65
C LEU A 101 -13.48 -7.91 11.95
N ASP A 102 -14.66 -8.48 12.22
CA ASP A 102 -15.16 -9.70 11.56
C ASP A 102 -15.39 -9.44 10.06
N GLY A 103 -15.89 -8.25 9.69
CA GLY A 103 -16.00 -7.82 8.30
C GLY A 103 -14.64 -7.63 7.60
N LEU A 104 -13.70 -6.94 8.26
CA LEU A 104 -12.34 -6.69 7.74
C LEU A 104 -11.53 -7.97 7.57
N THR A 105 -11.68 -8.95 8.48
CA THR A 105 -11.02 -10.25 8.37
C THR A 105 -11.59 -11.06 7.21
N ALA A 106 -12.91 -11.13 7.06
CA ALA A 106 -13.55 -11.77 5.90
C ALA A 106 -13.16 -11.11 4.57
N GLU A 107 -13.12 -9.78 4.49
CA GLU A 107 -12.64 -9.07 3.30
C GLU A 107 -11.15 -9.36 3.02
N THR A 108 -10.31 -9.40 4.07
CA THR A 108 -8.88 -9.70 3.93
C THR A 108 -8.65 -11.13 3.43
N GLU A 109 -9.38 -12.11 3.95
CA GLU A 109 -9.33 -13.50 3.50
C GLU A 109 -9.81 -13.64 2.03
N GLN A 110 -10.89 -12.95 1.67
CA GLN A 110 -11.37 -12.90 0.29
C GLN A 110 -10.33 -12.28 -0.66
N ARG A 111 -9.73 -11.15 -0.27
CA ARG A 111 -8.67 -10.48 -1.05
C ARG A 111 -7.41 -11.35 -1.18
N LEU A 112 -7.00 -12.06 -0.12
CA LEU A 112 -5.89 -13.02 -0.17
C LEU A 112 -6.19 -14.15 -1.15
N SER A 113 -7.39 -14.74 -1.09
CA SER A 113 -7.82 -15.78 -2.02
C SER A 113 -7.83 -15.32 -3.48
N GLN A 114 -8.29 -14.08 -3.73
CA GLN A 114 -8.23 -13.45 -5.06
C GLN A 114 -6.80 -13.24 -5.54
N ILE A 115 -5.92 -12.69 -4.70
CA ILE A 115 -4.50 -12.48 -5.02
C ILE A 115 -3.81 -13.81 -5.33
N GLU A 116 -4.09 -14.88 -4.59
CA GLU A 116 -3.56 -16.22 -4.89
C GLU A 116 -4.06 -16.76 -6.24
N ALA A 117 -5.33 -16.56 -6.57
CA ALA A 117 -5.90 -16.99 -7.84
C ALA A 117 -5.30 -16.20 -9.01
N GLU A 118 -5.22 -14.87 -8.90
CA GLU A 118 -4.58 -14.00 -9.89
C GLU A 118 -3.09 -14.29 -10.05
N ALA A 119 -2.37 -14.60 -8.96
CA ALA A 119 -0.97 -14.97 -9.02
C ALA A 119 -0.76 -16.30 -9.76
N LYS A 120 -1.58 -17.33 -9.47
CA LYS A 120 -1.55 -18.63 -10.16
C LYS A 120 -1.85 -18.46 -11.66
N ASP A 121 -2.90 -17.72 -12.01
CA ASP A 121 -3.29 -17.41 -13.38
C ASP A 121 -2.22 -16.58 -14.13
N LYS A 122 -1.59 -15.61 -13.48
CA LYS A 122 -0.49 -14.83 -14.05
C LYS A 122 0.77 -15.67 -14.28
N ILE A 123 1.09 -16.58 -13.37
CA ILE A 123 2.21 -17.54 -13.55
C ILE A 123 1.91 -18.48 -14.72
N GLN A 124 0.69 -19.02 -14.79
CA GLN A 124 0.28 -19.92 -15.88
C GLN A 124 0.37 -19.22 -17.24
N ARG A 125 -0.17 -18.00 -17.37
CA ARG A 125 -0.06 -17.19 -18.61
C ARG A 125 1.38 -16.84 -18.97
N ALA A 126 2.24 -16.58 -17.98
CA ALA A 126 3.66 -16.32 -18.22
C ALA A 126 4.42 -17.57 -18.71
N ILE A 127 4.04 -18.77 -18.24
CA ILE A 127 4.57 -20.05 -18.73
C ILE A 127 4.10 -20.29 -20.17
N GLU A 128 2.80 -20.16 -20.44
CA GLU A 128 2.22 -20.35 -21.78
C GLU A 128 2.82 -19.37 -22.81
N GLN A 129 2.96 -18.09 -22.43
CA GLN A 129 3.62 -17.10 -23.28
C GLN A 129 5.09 -17.44 -23.49
N GLY A 130 5.83 -17.81 -22.45
CA GLY A 130 7.24 -18.21 -22.58
C GLY A 130 7.45 -19.48 -23.42
N GLU A 131 6.51 -20.43 -23.39
CA GLU A 131 6.53 -21.59 -24.29
C GLU A 131 6.21 -21.22 -25.73
N SER A 132 5.27 -20.31 -25.97
CA SER A 132 4.95 -19.78 -27.30
C SER A 132 6.13 -19.00 -27.89
N GLU A 133 6.70 -18.04 -27.15
CA GLU A 133 7.87 -17.26 -27.56
C GLU A 133 9.08 -18.18 -27.84
N LYS A 134 9.29 -19.21 -27.02
CA LYS A 134 10.34 -20.21 -27.27
C LYS A 134 10.11 -20.99 -28.57
N GLN A 135 8.87 -21.36 -28.89
CA GLN A 135 8.54 -22.05 -30.14
C GLN A 135 8.74 -21.13 -31.35
N GLU A 136 8.30 -19.87 -31.26
CA GLU A 136 8.49 -18.84 -32.29
C GLU A 136 9.97 -18.58 -32.56
N ILE A 137 10.78 -18.34 -31.51
CA ILE A 137 12.24 -18.15 -31.63
C ILE A 137 12.91 -19.37 -32.26
N LEU A 138 12.52 -20.59 -31.88
CA LEU A 138 13.09 -21.82 -32.45
C LEU A 138 12.74 -21.98 -33.94
N GLU A 139 11.52 -21.63 -34.34
CA GLU A 139 11.10 -21.75 -35.73
C GLU A 139 11.72 -20.65 -36.61
N GLN A 140 11.76 -19.40 -36.12
CA GLN A 140 12.49 -18.32 -36.77
C GLN A 140 13.98 -18.66 -36.93
N SER A 141 14.62 -19.17 -35.87
CA SER A 141 16.04 -19.59 -35.92
C SER A 141 16.30 -20.69 -36.96
N ARG A 142 15.35 -21.63 -37.13
CA ARG A 142 15.43 -22.66 -38.17
C ARG A 142 15.25 -22.09 -39.57
N GLN A 143 14.32 -21.17 -39.75
CA GLN A 143 14.08 -20.51 -41.03
C GLN A 143 15.27 -19.64 -41.45
N GLU A 144 15.86 -18.89 -40.51
CA GLU A 144 17.09 -18.13 -40.71
C GLU A 144 18.27 -19.04 -41.04
N ALA A 145 18.47 -20.14 -40.29
CA ALA A 145 19.53 -21.11 -40.58
C ALA A 145 19.36 -21.79 -41.95
N ALA A 146 18.13 -22.14 -42.34
CA ALA A 146 17.84 -22.69 -43.67
C ALA A 146 18.13 -21.68 -44.78
N THR A 147 17.74 -20.42 -44.58
CA THR A 147 18.01 -19.31 -45.52
C THR A 147 19.50 -19.06 -45.67
N LEU A 148 20.26 -19.08 -44.56
CA LEU A 148 21.71 -18.92 -44.56
C LEU A 148 22.42 -20.06 -45.29
N ILE A 149 21.97 -21.31 -45.12
CA ILE A 149 22.49 -22.47 -45.84
C ILE A 149 22.23 -22.37 -47.34
N ASP A 150 21.05 -21.88 -47.75
CA ASP A 150 20.71 -21.71 -49.16
C ASP A 150 21.54 -20.59 -49.81
N GLN A 151 21.68 -19.45 -49.13
CA GLN A 151 22.57 -18.35 -49.54
C GLN A 151 24.02 -18.83 -49.69
N ALA A 152 24.55 -19.56 -48.70
CA ALA A 152 25.90 -20.11 -48.75
C ALA A 152 26.07 -21.11 -49.92
N ARG A 153 25.05 -21.89 -50.28
CA ARG A 153 25.09 -22.78 -51.46
C ARG A 153 25.15 -22.00 -52.77
N ILE A 154 24.36 -20.93 -52.89
CA ILE A 154 24.36 -20.04 -54.05
C ILE A 154 25.72 -19.34 -54.21
N GLU A 155 26.32 -18.92 -53.11
CA GLU A 155 27.65 -18.29 -53.08
C GLU A 155 28.75 -19.30 -53.45
N ILE A 156 28.73 -20.51 -52.89
CA ILE A 156 29.68 -21.60 -53.23
C ILE A 156 29.62 -21.95 -54.73
N GLU A 157 28.43 -22.05 -55.34
CA GLU A 157 28.34 -22.39 -56.77
C GLU A 157 28.84 -21.22 -57.65
N ARG A 158 28.60 -19.97 -57.26
CA ARG A 158 29.19 -18.77 -57.91
C ARG A 158 30.71 -18.73 -57.82
N ASP A 159 31.27 -18.95 -56.63
CA ASP A 159 32.72 -18.99 -56.41
C ASP A 159 33.37 -20.11 -57.21
N LYS A 160 32.70 -21.26 -57.30
CA LYS A 160 33.13 -22.40 -58.13
C LYS A 160 33.10 -22.09 -59.62
N GLU A 161 32.05 -21.43 -60.13
CA GLU A 161 32.00 -20.96 -61.52
C GLU A 161 33.12 -19.95 -61.83
N ALA A 162 33.34 -18.98 -60.92
CA ALA A 162 34.43 -18.00 -61.03
C ALA A 162 35.82 -18.67 -61.01
N THR A 163 36.04 -19.61 -60.08
CA THR A 163 37.29 -20.38 -59.97
C THR A 163 37.54 -21.22 -61.23
N ILE A 164 36.51 -21.83 -61.81
CA ILE A 164 36.64 -22.59 -63.06
C ILE A 164 37.02 -21.66 -64.23
N LEU A 165 36.48 -20.44 -64.27
CA LEU A 165 36.85 -19.44 -65.28
C LEU A 165 38.31 -18.99 -65.12
N GLU A 166 38.75 -18.75 -63.89
CA GLU A 166 40.14 -18.39 -63.58
C GLU A 166 41.13 -19.53 -63.96
N LEU A 167 40.83 -20.77 -63.57
CA LEU A 167 41.62 -21.95 -63.92
C LEU A 167 41.74 -22.13 -65.43
N ARG A 168 40.69 -21.84 -66.22
CA ARG A 168 40.77 -21.86 -67.69
C ARG A 168 41.73 -20.80 -68.24
N GLY A 169 41.78 -19.62 -67.63
CA GLY A 169 42.75 -18.57 -67.96
C GLY A 169 44.18 -19.04 -67.69
N GLN A 170 44.45 -19.54 -66.48
CA GLN A 170 45.77 -20.06 -66.09
C GLN A 170 46.23 -21.23 -66.98
N ILE A 171 45.33 -22.17 -67.33
CA ILE A 171 45.63 -23.28 -68.25
C ILE A 171 45.97 -22.77 -69.66
N ALA A 172 45.25 -21.75 -70.16
CA ALA A 172 45.54 -21.16 -71.46
C ALA A 172 46.91 -20.47 -71.49
N GLU A 173 47.28 -19.75 -70.41
CA GLU A 173 48.60 -19.12 -70.25
C GLU A 173 49.72 -20.17 -70.23
N ILE A 174 49.57 -21.24 -69.45
CA ILE A 174 50.53 -22.37 -69.39
C ILE A 174 50.66 -23.04 -70.76
N ALA A 175 49.56 -23.21 -71.49
CA ALA A 175 49.58 -23.80 -72.83
C ALA A 175 50.31 -22.90 -73.86
N ILE A 176 50.17 -21.58 -73.75
CA ILE A 176 50.87 -20.61 -74.60
C ILE A 176 52.37 -20.56 -74.26
N ASP A 177 52.76 -20.58 -72.99
CA ASP A 177 54.17 -20.65 -72.57
C ASP A 177 54.82 -21.96 -73.06
N ALA A 178 54.14 -23.10 -72.89
CA ALA A 178 54.61 -24.39 -73.39
C ALA A 178 54.76 -24.41 -74.92
N ALA A 179 53.79 -23.87 -75.66
CA ALA A 179 53.86 -23.78 -77.12
C ALA A 179 55.01 -22.86 -77.57
N SER A 180 55.19 -21.71 -76.92
CA SER A 180 56.29 -20.77 -77.19
C SER A 180 57.65 -21.44 -77.01
N ARG A 181 57.86 -22.16 -75.89
CA ARG A 181 59.12 -22.90 -75.63
C ARG A 181 59.40 -24.00 -76.65
N VAL A 182 58.38 -24.69 -77.16
CA VAL A 182 58.54 -25.70 -78.23
C VAL A 182 58.91 -25.05 -79.56
N ILE A 183 58.30 -23.90 -79.89
CA ILE A 183 58.64 -23.13 -81.09
C ILE A 183 60.08 -22.61 -80.97
N ASP A 184 60.48 -22.03 -79.85
CA ASP A 184 61.85 -21.56 -79.60
C ASP A 184 62.89 -22.68 -79.76
N GLN A 185 62.57 -23.91 -79.31
CA GLN A 185 63.43 -25.08 -79.48
C GLN A 185 63.52 -25.58 -80.94
N GLN A 186 62.48 -25.40 -81.75
CA GLN A 186 62.50 -25.79 -83.18
C GLN A 186 63.03 -24.69 -84.11
N LEU A 187 63.11 -23.44 -83.63
CA LEU A 187 63.66 -22.32 -84.40
C LEU A 187 65.19 -22.30 -84.47
N ASP A 188 65.90 -23.20 -83.77
CA ASP A 188 67.37 -23.22 -83.81
C ASP A 188 67.92 -23.70 -85.18
N ALA A 189 68.79 -22.87 -85.75
CA ALA A 189 69.57 -23.00 -86.97
C ALA A 189 68.88 -23.30 -88.33
N THR A 190 67.76 -24.03 -88.41
CA THR A 190 67.26 -24.59 -89.69
C THR A 190 65.87 -24.14 -90.14
N ALA A 191 64.97 -23.77 -89.23
CA ALA A 191 63.60 -23.37 -89.60
C ALA A 191 63.51 -21.97 -90.26
N HIS A 192 64.47 -21.08 -90.01
CA HIS A 192 64.41 -19.67 -90.46
C HIS A 192 64.40 -19.48 -91.98
N GLN A 193 64.98 -20.38 -92.78
CA GLN A 193 64.96 -20.23 -94.24
C GLN A 193 63.58 -20.58 -94.83
N HIS A 194 62.96 -21.67 -94.38
CA HIS A 194 61.71 -22.15 -94.96
C HIS A 194 60.50 -21.23 -94.68
N VAL A 195 60.47 -20.58 -93.51
CA VAL A 195 59.39 -19.62 -93.17
C VAL A 195 59.52 -18.32 -93.97
N VAL A 196 60.74 -17.87 -94.26
CA VAL A 196 60.99 -16.69 -95.10
C VAL A 196 60.57 -16.97 -96.55
N ASP A 197 60.94 -18.13 -97.11
CA ASP A 197 60.57 -18.51 -98.46
C ASP A 197 59.04 -18.69 -98.62
N GLU A 198 58.32 -19.22 -97.62
CA GLU A 198 56.85 -19.30 -97.67
C GLU A 198 56.19 -17.91 -97.65
N TYR A 199 56.69 -16.97 -96.83
CA TYR A 199 56.19 -15.59 -96.81
C TYR A 199 56.47 -14.83 -98.11
N VAL A 200 57.65 -15.00 -98.71
CA VAL A 200 58.01 -14.39 -100.00
C VAL A 200 57.10 -14.90 -101.13
N ASN A 201 56.76 -16.19 -101.13
CA ASN A 201 55.86 -16.78 -102.14
C ASN A 201 54.37 -16.43 -101.95
N ARG A 202 53.97 -15.86 -100.81
CA ARG A 202 52.56 -15.52 -100.52
C ARG A 202 52.17 -14.07 -100.86
N LEU A 203 53.11 -13.23 -101.27
CA LEU A 203 52.85 -11.87 -101.72
C LEU A 203 52.31 -11.90 -103.16
N PRO A 204 51.08 -11.41 -103.44
CA PRO A 204 50.62 -11.18 -104.79
C PRO A 204 51.49 -10.10 -105.44
N THR A 205 52.10 -10.41 -106.59
CA THR A 205 52.90 -9.45 -107.35
C THR A 205 52.00 -8.39 -107.99
N GLU A 206 51.86 -7.23 -107.34
CA GLU A 206 51.29 -6.06 -107.99
C GLU A 206 52.19 -5.62 -109.17
N PRO A 207 51.65 -5.47 -110.39
CA PRO A 207 52.43 -5.01 -111.53
C PRO A 207 52.67 -3.50 -111.42
N ARG A 208 53.95 -3.14 -111.38
CA ARG A 208 54.44 -1.76 -111.29
C ARG A 208 54.08 -0.94 -112.54
N VAL A 209 53.64 0.30 -112.30
CA VAL A 209 53.71 1.44 -113.25
C VAL A 209 54.97 2.29 -113.00
#